data_AF-A0A2S7WEA6-F1
#
_entry.id   AF-A0A2S7WEA6-F1
#
_cell.length_a   1.000
_cell.length_b   1.000
_cell.length_c   1.000
_cell.angle_alpha   90.00
_cell.angle_beta   90.00
_cell.angle_gamma   90.00
#
_symmetry.space_group_name_H-M   'P 1'
#
loop_
_entity.id
_entity.type
_entity.pdbx_description
1 polymer ?
#
loop_
_entity_poly.entity_id
_entity_poly.type
_entity_poly.pdbx_seq_one_letter_code
_entity_poly.pdbx_strand_id
1 'polypeptide(L)'
;MKRLILLAIVMISTVTFGQVDKAAENVTNRMASAMELNDEEKSEVLKLVTERNIQRKSLKEKFGDDEAGFKIAVKEIEVGFNKKLREYVGNKKMKLWAEFNSASKEKELQNNNQDILLINLSNKMQEVMGLNNDEKEKAFELLSKRKQQKMALKKVYEDDENGLKEAIKNIEIKFNQDLTELVGKERRKKWNDYNKDKN
;
A
#
# COMPACT_ATOMS: atom_id res chain seq x y z
N MET A 1 26.35 -21.83 -44.56
CA MET A 1 27.14 -21.53 -43.34
C MET A 1 26.74 -20.15 -42.84
N LYS A 2 26.38 -20.07 -41.55
CA LYS A 2 25.86 -18.90 -40.84
C LYS A 2 26.93 -17.81 -40.73
N ARG A 3 26.60 -16.55 -41.04
CA ARG A 3 27.26 -15.36 -40.49
C ARG A 3 26.22 -14.28 -40.22
N LEU A 4 25.55 -14.39 -39.07
CA LEU A 4 24.82 -13.28 -38.48
C LEU A 4 25.86 -12.34 -37.88
N ILE A 5 26.08 -11.19 -38.52
CA ILE A 5 26.85 -10.08 -37.94
C ILE A 5 25.95 -9.46 -36.87
N LEU A 6 26.20 -9.83 -35.62
CA LEU A 6 25.56 -9.26 -34.45
C LEU A 6 26.29 -7.95 -34.13
N LEU A 7 25.76 -6.84 -34.64
CA LEU A 7 26.21 -5.49 -34.31
C LEU A 7 25.82 -5.19 -32.86
N ALA A 8 26.77 -5.36 -31.94
CA ALA A 8 26.66 -4.87 -30.57
C ALA A 8 26.82 -3.34 -30.57
N ILE A 9 25.71 -2.62 -30.64
CA ILE A 9 25.69 -1.18 -30.40
C ILE A 9 25.82 -0.98 -28.89
N VAL A 10 27.04 -0.73 -28.42
CA VAL A 10 27.29 -0.21 -27.08
C VAL A 10 26.94 1.28 -27.10
N MET A 11 25.69 1.62 -26.81
CA MET A 11 25.33 3.01 -26.48
C MET A 11 25.81 3.29 -25.05
N ILE A 12 26.94 3.98 -24.92
CA ILE A 12 27.28 4.69 -23.69
C ILE A 12 26.47 5.99 -23.71
N SER A 13 25.23 5.95 -23.23
CA SER A 13 24.47 7.16 -22.95
C SER A 13 25.00 7.79 -21.67
N THR A 14 25.71 8.90 -21.78
CA THR A 14 26.07 9.76 -20.64
C THR A 14 24.79 10.36 -20.07
N VAL A 15 24.27 9.75 -19.00
CA VAL A 15 23.10 10.25 -18.28
C VAL A 15 23.48 11.52 -17.53
N THR A 16 22.97 12.66 -17.97
CA THR A 16 23.04 13.93 -17.24
C THR A 16 22.13 13.85 -16.01
N PHE A 17 22.70 13.64 -14.83
CA PHE A 17 22.01 13.68 -13.54
C PHE A 17 21.71 15.12 -13.12
N GLY A 18 20.60 15.70 -13.62
CA GLY A 18 20.26 17.12 -13.38
C GLY A 18 19.07 17.38 -12.45
N GLN A 19 18.17 16.41 -12.27
CA GLN A 19 17.04 16.51 -11.33
C GLN A 19 16.90 15.17 -10.61
N VAL A 20 17.03 15.20 -9.28
CA VAL A 20 16.79 14.01 -8.46
C VAL A 20 15.33 13.61 -8.66
N ASP A 21 15.12 12.42 -9.21
CA ASP A 21 13.80 11.82 -9.36
C ASP A 21 13.21 11.61 -7.96
N LYS A 22 12.21 12.42 -7.58
CA LYS A 22 11.54 12.33 -6.28
C LYS A 22 11.00 10.92 -6.01
N ALA A 23 10.61 10.17 -7.04
CA ALA A 23 10.20 8.79 -6.89
C ALA A 23 11.37 7.88 -6.51
N ALA A 24 12.55 8.10 -7.10
CA ALA A 24 13.78 7.41 -6.73
C ALA A 24 14.20 7.75 -5.29
N GLU A 25 14.17 9.03 -4.93
CA GLU A 25 14.52 9.50 -3.58
C GLU A 25 13.62 8.87 -2.50
N ASN A 26 12.31 8.82 -2.73
CA ASN A 26 11.36 8.20 -1.79
C ASN A 26 11.63 6.70 -1.60
N VAL A 27 11.93 5.98 -2.68
CA VAL A 27 12.27 4.55 -2.61
C VAL A 27 13.60 4.38 -1.86
N THR A 28 14.60 5.20 -2.15
CA THR A 28 15.90 5.15 -1.48
C THR A 28 15.80 5.48 -0.01
N ASN A 29 14.98 6.46 0.38
CA ASN A 29 14.76 6.78 1.80
C ASN A 29 14.13 5.59 2.55
N ARG A 30 13.14 4.91 1.95
CA ARG A 30 12.58 3.69 2.53
C ARG A 30 13.61 2.57 2.65
N MET A 31 14.42 2.38 1.61
CA MET A 31 15.53 1.43 1.62
C MET A 31 16.57 1.77 2.68
N ALA A 32 16.92 3.04 2.84
CA ALA A 32 17.88 3.51 3.84
C ALA A 32 17.40 3.24 5.26
N SER A 33 16.13 3.53 5.55
CA SER A 33 15.53 3.20 6.84
C SER A 33 15.44 1.70 7.09
N ALA A 34 15.03 0.91 6.08
CA ALA A 34 14.83 -0.53 6.24
C ALA A 34 16.13 -1.33 6.36
N MET A 35 17.16 -0.93 5.62
CA MET A 35 18.44 -1.63 5.57
C MET A 35 19.51 -1.01 6.45
N GLU A 36 19.17 0.07 7.18
CA GLU A 36 20.11 0.85 7.98
C GLU A 36 21.33 1.28 7.14
N LEU A 37 21.05 1.94 6.01
CA LEU A 37 22.10 2.44 5.13
C LEU A 37 22.74 3.70 5.75
N ASN A 38 24.07 3.78 5.71
CA ASN A 38 24.78 5.03 5.95
C ASN A 38 24.65 5.97 4.73
N ASP A 39 25.17 7.19 4.85
CA ASP A 39 25.02 8.22 3.80
C ASP A 39 25.68 7.84 2.46
N GLU A 40 26.82 7.15 2.51
CA GLU A 40 27.52 6.66 1.32
C GLU A 40 26.70 5.58 0.61
N GLU A 41 26.25 4.59 1.37
CA GLU A 41 25.41 3.50 0.87
C GLU A 41 24.09 4.04 0.30
N LYS A 42 23.47 5.01 0.98
CA LYS A 42 22.25 5.67 0.54
C LYS A 42 22.45 6.38 -0.80
N SER A 43 23.57 7.07 -0.97
CA SER A 43 23.92 7.76 -2.22
C SER A 43 24.06 6.78 -3.39
N GLU A 44 24.74 5.65 -3.17
CA GLU A 44 24.92 4.65 -4.23
C GLU A 44 23.60 3.92 -4.55
N VAL A 45 22.80 3.60 -3.54
CA VAL A 45 21.46 3.03 -3.73
C VAL A 45 20.55 4.00 -4.50
N LEU A 46 20.66 5.32 -4.28
CA LEU A 46 19.95 6.32 -5.07
C LEU A 46 20.29 6.22 -6.57
N LYS A 47 21.56 6.03 -6.91
CA LYS A 47 21.98 5.84 -8.32
C LYS A 47 21.36 4.58 -8.91
N LEU A 48 21.41 3.46 -8.20
CA LEU A 48 20.81 2.19 -8.65
C LEU A 48 19.30 2.30 -8.86
N VAL A 49 18.59 2.95 -7.94
CA VAL A 49 17.13 3.16 -8.06
C VAL A 49 16.80 4.10 -9.21
N THR A 50 17.59 5.16 -9.40
CA THR A 50 17.43 6.10 -10.52
C THR A 50 17.64 5.40 -11.86
N GLU A 51 18.71 4.60 -11.99
CA GLU A 51 18.98 3.80 -13.19
C GLU A 51 17.80 2.86 -13.51
N ARG A 52 17.31 2.13 -12.49
CA ARG A 52 16.14 1.25 -12.63
C ARG A 52 14.91 2.01 -13.12
N ASN A 53 14.63 3.20 -12.57
CA ASN A 53 13.46 3.99 -12.96
C ASN A 53 13.55 4.48 -14.40
N ILE A 54 14.73 4.94 -14.83
CA ILE A 54 14.97 5.36 -16.22
C ILE A 54 14.73 4.19 -17.18
N GLN A 55 15.30 3.01 -16.88
CA GLN A 55 15.11 1.82 -17.70
C GLN A 55 13.64 1.41 -17.78
N ARG A 56 12.90 1.42 -16.66
CA ARG A 56 11.47 1.12 -16.63
C ARG A 56 10.64 2.12 -17.44
N LYS A 57 10.96 3.41 -17.35
CA LYS A 57 10.29 4.46 -18.13
C LYS A 57 10.50 4.24 -19.63
N SER A 58 11.73 3.95 -20.04
CA SER A 58 12.04 3.63 -21.44
C SER A 58 11.27 2.40 -21.95
N LEU A 59 11.16 1.34 -21.12
CA LEU A 59 10.32 0.19 -21.49
C LEU A 59 8.84 0.58 -21.61
N LYS A 60 8.33 1.44 -20.73
CA LYS A 60 6.93 1.85 -20.79
C LYS A 60 6.63 2.62 -22.07
N GLU A 61 7.55 3.48 -22.50
CA GLU A 61 7.48 4.19 -23.79
C GLU A 61 7.57 3.23 -24.99
N LYS A 62 8.42 2.19 -24.90
CA LYS A 62 8.60 1.19 -25.96
C LYS A 62 7.38 0.27 -26.16
N PHE A 63 6.78 -0.21 -25.07
CA PHE A 63 5.71 -1.20 -25.11
C PHE A 63 4.31 -0.58 -25.18
N GLY A 64 4.14 0.69 -24.77
CA GLY A 64 2.84 1.38 -24.83
C GLY A 64 1.74 0.62 -24.09
N ASP A 65 0.77 0.14 -24.87
CA ASP A 65 -0.41 -0.62 -24.42
C ASP A 65 -0.15 -2.13 -24.30
N ASP A 66 0.98 -2.66 -24.78
CA ASP A 66 1.38 -4.06 -24.57
C ASP A 66 1.82 -4.28 -23.11
N GLU A 67 0.83 -4.45 -22.24
CA GLU A 67 1.04 -4.66 -20.81
C GLU A 67 1.77 -5.99 -20.52
N ALA A 68 1.52 -7.02 -21.34
CA ALA A 68 2.11 -8.34 -21.15
C ALA A 68 3.62 -8.32 -21.48
N GLY A 69 3.99 -7.74 -22.63
CA GLY A 69 5.39 -7.56 -23.03
C GLY A 69 6.14 -6.64 -22.07
N PHE A 70 5.50 -5.55 -21.62
CA PHE A 70 6.07 -4.67 -20.60
C PHE A 70 6.37 -5.42 -19.28
N LYS A 71 5.41 -6.23 -18.78
CA LYS A 71 5.60 -7.01 -17.56
C LYS A 71 6.78 -7.99 -17.65
N ILE A 72 6.97 -8.63 -18.79
CA ILE A 72 8.10 -9.56 -19.01
C ILE A 72 9.42 -8.79 -19.00
N ALA A 73 9.53 -7.73 -19.80
CA ALA A 73 10.77 -6.96 -19.93
C ALA A 73 11.16 -6.26 -18.61
N VAL A 74 10.18 -5.81 -17.83
CA VAL A 74 10.43 -5.22 -16.50
C VAL A 74 11.03 -6.24 -15.52
N LYS A 75 10.67 -7.52 -15.60
CA LYS A 75 11.25 -8.54 -14.69
C LYS A 75 12.77 -8.63 -14.84
N GLU A 76 13.29 -8.49 -16.06
CA GLU A 76 14.74 -8.51 -16.30
C GLU A 76 15.45 -7.34 -15.64
N ILE A 77 14.87 -6.13 -15.71
CA ILE A 77 15.36 -4.95 -14.99
C ILE A 77 15.37 -5.21 -13.48
N GLU A 78 14.28 -5.74 -12.93
CA GLU A 78 14.18 -5.99 -11.49
C GLU A 78 15.19 -7.05 -11.01
N VAL A 79 15.43 -8.09 -11.81
CA VAL A 79 16.47 -9.09 -11.50
C VAL A 79 17.86 -8.46 -11.50
N GLY A 80 18.18 -7.66 -12.52
CA GLY A 80 19.46 -6.95 -12.61
C GLY A 80 19.66 -5.96 -11.46
N PHE A 81 18.64 -5.15 -11.16
CA PHE A 81 18.64 -4.22 -10.03
C PHE A 81 18.87 -4.94 -8.70
N ASN A 82 18.12 -6.01 -8.41
CA ASN A 82 18.26 -6.75 -7.16
C ASN A 82 19.62 -7.44 -7.04
N LYS A 83 20.22 -7.87 -8.15
CA LYS A 83 21.58 -8.43 -8.17
C LYS A 83 22.61 -7.35 -7.80
N LYS A 84 22.63 -6.22 -8.52
CA LYS A 84 23.54 -5.09 -8.23
C LYS A 84 23.39 -4.60 -6.80
N LEU A 85 22.15 -4.42 -6.34
CA LEU A 85 21.87 -3.99 -4.99
C LEU A 85 22.44 -4.97 -3.96
N ARG A 86 22.21 -6.28 -4.14
CA ARG A 86 22.74 -7.32 -3.24
C ARG A 86 24.26 -7.38 -3.23
N GLU A 87 24.90 -7.24 -4.39
CA GLU A 87 26.36 -7.19 -4.50
C GLU A 87 26.94 -6.00 -3.72
N TYR A 88 26.22 -4.87 -3.71
CA TYR A 88 26.63 -3.67 -3.01
C TYR A 88 26.37 -3.71 -1.49
N VAL A 89 25.11 -3.96 -1.06
CA VAL A 89 24.73 -3.88 0.37
C VAL A 89 24.89 -5.21 1.14
N GLY A 90 25.14 -6.30 0.42
CA GLY A 90 25.29 -7.64 0.98
C GLY A 90 23.98 -8.32 1.38
N ASN A 91 24.09 -9.61 1.70
CA ASN A 91 22.94 -10.48 1.99
C ASN A 91 22.18 -10.08 3.26
N LYS A 92 22.88 -9.59 4.29
CA LYS A 92 22.26 -9.21 5.57
C LYS A 92 21.25 -8.07 5.37
N LYS A 93 21.68 -7.00 4.69
CA LYS A 93 20.82 -5.84 4.40
C LYS A 93 19.71 -6.17 3.41
N MET A 94 19.98 -7.00 2.41
CA MET A 94 18.94 -7.52 1.52
C MET A 94 17.86 -8.33 2.25
N LYS A 95 18.22 -9.07 3.31
CA LYS A 95 17.25 -9.77 4.15
C LYS A 95 16.33 -8.79 4.89
N LEU A 96 16.90 -7.74 5.50
CA LEU A 96 16.13 -6.67 6.16
C LEU A 96 15.16 -5.99 5.18
N TRP A 97 15.60 -5.73 3.95
CA TRP A 97 14.73 -5.18 2.90
C TRP A 97 13.58 -6.11 2.51
N ALA A 98 13.85 -7.41 2.41
CA ALA A 98 12.82 -8.41 2.13
C ALA A 98 11.81 -8.52 3.27
N GLU A 99 12.26 -8.48 4.52
CA GLU A 99 11.41 -8.48 5.72
C GLU A 99 10.54 -7.23 5.79
N PHE A 100 11.14 -6.04 5.58
CA PHE A 100 10.42 -4.78 5.51
C PHE A 100 9.32 -4.77 4.43
N ASN A 101 9.62 -5.28 3.24
CA ASN A 101 8.64 -5.37 2.15
C ASN A 101 7.56 -6.42 2.42
N SER A 102 7.90 -7.52 3.07
CA SER A 102 6.93 -8.55 3.45
C SER A 102 5.98 -8.03 4.51
N ALA A 103 6.48 -7.34 5.55
CA ALA A 103 5.67 -6.69 6.57
C ALA A 103 4.82 -5.53 6.01
N SER A 104 5.35 -4.79 5.03
CA SER A 104 4.59 -3.73 4.33
C SER A 104 3.47 -4.31 3.48
N LYS A 105 3.75 -5.40 2.73
CA LYS A 105 2.74 -6.14 1.97
C LYS A 105 1.72 -6.78 2.88
N GLU A 106 2.11 -7.31 4.03
CA GLU A 106 1.20 -7.88 5.02
C GLU A 106 0.29 -6.80 5.61
N LYS A 107 0.82 -5.61 5.93
CA LYS A 107 0.00 -4.46 6.32
C LYS A 107 -0.95 -4.01 5.20
N GLU A 108 -0.50 -4.00 3.95
CA GLU A 108 -1.32 -3.67 2.79
C GLU A 108 -2.42 -4.72 2.53
N LEU A 109 -2.10 -6.02 2.66
CA LEU A 109 -3.04 -7.14 2.60
C LEU A 109 -4.03 -7.13 3.77
N GLN A 110 -3.58 -6.81 4.99
CA GLN A 110 -4.45 -6.64 6.15
C GLN A 110 -5.38 -5.45 5.96
N ASN A 111 -4.89 -4.34 5.40
CA ASN A 111 -5.71 -3.18 5.07
C ASN A 111 -6.74 -3.53 3.97
N ASN A 112 -6.31 -4.17 2.88
CA ASN A 112 -7.19 -4.58 1.77
C ASN A 112 -8.23 -5.64 2.20
N ASN A 113 -7.85 -6.62 3.02
CA ASN A 113 -8.78 -7.60 3.58
C ASN A 113 -9.79 -6.96 4.54
N GLN A 114 -9.35 -5.99 5.34
CA GLN A 114 -10.25 -5.25 6.21
C GLN A 114 -11.15 -4.31 5.40
N ASP A 115 -10.70 -3.75 4.29
CA ASP A 115 -11.53 -2.91 3.42
C ASP A 115 -12.58 -3.77 2.70
N ILE A 116 -12.26 -5.01 2.31
CA ILE A 116 -13.25 -6.01 1.87
C ILE A 116 -14.29 -6.29 2.96
N LEU A 117 -13.88 -6.43 4.23
CA LEU A 117 -14.83 -6.60 5.34
C LEU A 117 -15.75 -5.38 5.49
N LEU A 118 -15.23 -4.15 5.37
CA LEU A 118 -16.03 -2.93 5.43
C LEU A 118 -16.96 -2.80 4.22
N ILE A 119 -16.52 -3.17 3.02
CA ILE A 119 -17.34 -3.23 1.80
C ILE A 119 -18.48 -4.21 2.01
N ASN A 120 -18.20 -5.44 2.44
CA ASN A 120 -19.20 -6.46 2.72
C ASN A 120 -20.20 -6.01 3.80
N LEU A 121 -19.72 -5.33 4.84
CA LEU A 121 -20.57 -4.78 5.87
C LEU A 121 -21.46 -3.65 5.34
N SER A 122 -20.94 -2.76 4.50
CA SER A 122 -21.72 -1.70 3.85
C SER A 122 -22.77 -2.26 2.89
N ASN A 123 -22.45 -3.32 2.14
CA ASN A 123 -23.41 -4.03 1.31
C ASN A 123 -24.51 -4.68 2.15
N LYS A 124 -24.16 -5.26 3.31
CA LYS A 124 -25.17 -5.82 4.22
C LYS A 124 -26.04 -4.75 4.86
N MET A 125 -25.44 -3.61 5.22
CA MET A 125 -26.18 -2.43 5.68
C MET A 125 -27.15 -1.92 4.60
N GLN A 126 -26.73 -1.89 3.34
CA GLN A 126 -27.59 -1.58 2.20
C GLN A 126 -28.78 -2.54 2.12
N GLU A 127 -28.54 -3.85 2.20
CA GLU A 127 -29.60 -4.87 2.15
C GLU A 127 -30.59 -4.75 3.32
N VAL A 128 -30.09 -4.67 4.56
CA VAL A 128 -30.91 -4.72 5.78
C VAL A 128 -31.70 -3.42 5.99
N MET A 129 -31.05 -2.28 5.75
CA MET A 129 -31.66 -0.97 5.98
C MET A 129 -32.37 -0.42 4.75
N GLY A 130 -32.14 -0.99 3.57
CA GLY A 130 -32.66 -0.48 2.30
C GLY A 130 -31.98 0.82 1.87
N LEU A 131 -30.65 0.88 1.98
CA LEU A 131 -29.89 2.07 1.60
C LEU A 131 -29.79 2.20 0.08
N ASN A 132 -29.85 3.42 -0.45
CA ASN A 132 -29.42 3.68 -1.82
C ASN A 132 -27.87 3.67 -1.92
N ASN A 133 -27.33 3.84 -3.13
CA ASN A 133 -25.89 3.78 -3.35
C ASN A 133 -25.12 4.90 -2.61
N ASP A 134 -25.65 6.11 -2.60
CA ASP A 134 -25.04 7.26 -1.92
C ASP A 134 -25.06 7.07 -0.39
N GLU A 135 -26.16 6.57 0.16
CA GLU A 135 -26.29 6.21 1.57
C GLU A 135 -25.36 5.05 1.94
N LYS A 136 -25.16 4.07 1.06
CA LYS A 136 -24.19 2.98 1.26
C LYS A 136 -22.76 3.53 1.32
N GLU A 137 -22.39 4.42 0.40
CA GLU A 137 -21.07 5.02 0.36
C GLU A 137 -20.79 5.80 1.65
N LYS A 138 -21.75 6.63 2.10
CA LYS A 138 -21.66 7.32 3.39
C LYS A 138 -21.59 6.35 4.58
N ALA A 139 -22.32 5.23 4.55
CA ALA A 139 -22.22 4.21 5.57
C ALA A 139 -20.83 3.54 5.60
N PHE A 140 -20.24 3.29 4.42
CA PHE A 140 -18.87 2.79 4.29
C PHE A 140 -17.84 3.78 4.85
N GLU A 141 -18.00 5.08 4.59
CA GLU A 141 -17.14 6.12 5.16
C GLU A 141 -17.23 6.16 6.70
N LEU A 142 -18.44 6.07 7.27
CA LEU A 142 -18.64 6.01 8.72
C LEU A 142 -17.95 4.77 9.34
N LEU A 143 -18.07 3.62 8.69
CA LEU A 143 -17.41 2.37 9.09
C LEU A 143 -15.87 2.51 9.05
N SER A 144 -15.35 3.13 8.00
CA SER A 144 -13.92 3.39 7.82
C SER A 144 -13.37 4.35 8.87
N LYS A 145 -14.07 5.46 9.12
CA LYS A 145 -13.74 6.43 10.16
C LYS A 145 -13.70 5.80 11.55
N ARG A 146 -14.75 5.03 11.90
CA ARG A 146 -14.83 4.29 13.17
C ARG A 146 -13.61 3.38 13.37
N LYS A 147 -13.22 2.64 12.33
CA LYS A 147 -12.05 1.75 12.36
C LYS A 147 -10.76 2.53 12.60
N GLN A 148 -10.52 3.60 11.84
CA GLN A 148 -9.32 4.43 11.98
C GLN A 148 -9.19 5.01 13.39
N GLN A 149 -10.30 5.51 13.96
CA GLN A 149 -10.33 6.03 15.33
C GLN A 149 -9.98 4.94 16.36
N LYS A 150 -10.54 3.72 16.24
CA LYS A 150 -10.19 2.60 17.13
C LYS A 150 -8.73 2.19 17.02
N MET A 151 -8.18 2.17 15.81
CA MET A 151 -6.76 1.87 15.60
C MET A 151 -5.84 2.92 16.21
N ALA A 152 -6.22 4.20 16.14
CA ALA A 152 -5.49 5.28 16.78
C ALA A 152 -5.50 5.13 18.31
N LEU A 153 -6.66 4.81 18.92
CA LEU A 153 -6.75 4.61 20.37
C LEU A 153 -5.89 3.45 20.87
N LYS A 154 -5.85 2.33 20.14
CA LYS A 154 -5.00 1.18 20.52
C LYS A 154 -3.50 1.53 20.60
N LYS A 155 -3.06 2.54 19.85
CA LYS A 155 -1.67 3.04 19.92
C LYS A 155 -1.44 4.00 21.09
N VAL A 156 -2.50 4.65 21.60
CA VAL A 156 -2.41 5.66 22.66
C VAL A 156 -2.56 5.01 24.04
N TYR A 157 -3.42 4.00 24.15
CA TYR A 157 -3.79 3.34 25.41
C TYR A 157 -3.16 1.94 25.52
N GLU A 158 -1.90 1.77 25.12
CA GLU A 158 -1.22 0.45 24.97
C GLU A 158 -1.51 -0.51 26.15
N ASP A 159 -1.27 -0.06 27.38
CA ASP A 159 -1.46 -0.87 28.61
C ASP A 159 -2.69 -0.47 29.46
N ASP A 160 -3.39 0.62 29.11
CA ASP A 160 -4.59 1.08 29.85
C ASP A 160 -5.87 0.51 29.22
N GLU A 161 -6.18 -0.74 29.56
CA GLU A 161 -7.34 -1.45 29.04
C GLU A 161 -8.67 -0.76 29.40
N ASN A 162 -8.76 -0.18 30.60
CA ASN A 162 -9.97 0.49 31.07
C ASN A 162 -10.19 1.81 30.33
N GLY A 163 -9.15 2.64 30.18
CA GLY A 163 -9.21 3.86 29.39
C GLY A 163 -9.50 3.59 27.91
N LEU A 164 -8.90 2.55 27.34
CA LEU A 164 -9.19 2.10 25.98
C LEU A 164 -10.66 1.71 25.81
N LYS A 165 -11.24 0.98 26.77
CA LYS A 165 -12.64 0.55 26.74
C LYS A 165 -13.60 1.74 26.77
N GLU A 166 -13.35 2.72 27.64
CA GLU A 166 -14.17 3.94 27.74
C GLU A 166 -14.07 4.78 26.46
N ALA A 167 -12.85 4.93 25.91
CA ALA A 167 -12.63 5.68 24.68
C ALA A 167 -13.28 5.00 23.45
N ILE A 168 -13.23 3.66 23.37
CA ILE A 168 -13.94 2.89 22.33
C ILE A 168 -15.46 3.06 22.45
N LYS A 169 -16.00 3.09 23.67
CA LYS A 169 -17.44 3.30 23.89
C LYS A 169 -17.91 4.65 23.33
N ASN A 170 -17.11 5.71 23.50
CA ASN A 170 -17.42 7.02 22.94
C ASN A 170 -17.42 7.02 21.40
N ILE A 171 -16.49 6.31 20.77
CA ILE A 171 -16.48 6.10 19.32
C ILE A 171 -17.77 5.38 18.86
N GLU A 172 -18.19 4.33 19.56
CA GLU A 172 -19.42 3.60 19.20
C GLU A 172 -20.67 4.45 19.39
N ILE A 173 -20.74 5.26 20.44
CA ILE A 173 -21.85 6.21 20.63
C ILE A 173 -21.93 7.17 19.44
N LYS A 174 -20.79 7.77 19.05
CA LYS A 174 -20.76 8.71 17.94
C LYS A 174 -21.10 8.06 16.60
N PHE A 175 -20.53 6.88 16.32
CA PHE A 175 -20.88 6.10 15.13
C PHE A 175 -22.38 5.80 15.07
N ASN A 176 -22.99 5.42 16.18
CA ASN A 176 -24.42 5.13 16.24
C ASN A 176 -25.29 6.38 16.01
N GLN A 177 -24.86 7.53 16.52
CA GLN A 177 -25.52 8.82 16.26
C GLN A 177 -25.44 9.17 14.76
N ASP A 178 -24.23 9.19 14.20
CA ASP A 178 -23.98 9.55 12.79
C ASP A 178 -24.74 8.60 11.85
N LEU A 179 -24.76 7.30 12.17
CA LEU A 179 -25.50 6.32 11.38
C LEU A 179 -27.02 6.55 11.49
N THR A 180 -27.53 6.91 12.67
CA THR A 180 -28.96 7.21 12.86
C THR A 180 -29.36 8.49 12.13
N GLU A 181 -28.50 9.50 12.10
CA GLU A 181 -28.68 10.72 11.32
C GLU A 181 -28.70 10.43 9.81
N LEU A 182 -27.85 9.52 9.35
CA LEU A 182 -27.78 9.11 7.94
C LEU A 182 -29.05 8.37 7.48
N VAL A 183 -29.55 7.41 8.27
CA VAL A 183 -30.56 6.45 7.79
C VAL A 183 -31.93 6.60 8.45
N GLY A 184 -32.04 7.38 9.53
CA GLY A 184 -33.25 7.52 10.34
C GLY A 184 -33.48 6.36 11.32
N LYS A 185 -34.31 6.62 12.33
CA LYS A 185 -34.57 5.69 13.46
C LYS A 185 -35.15 4.34 13.02
N GLU A 186 -36.08 4.33 12.08
CA GLU A 186 -36.74 3.11 11.59
C GLU A 186 -35.75 2.16 10.90
N ARG A 187 -34.94 2.68 9.96
CA ARG A 187 -33.92 1.88 9.28
C ARG A 187 -32.80 1.47 10.24
N ARG A 188 -32.42 2.35 11.18
CA ARG A 188 -31.45 2.02 12.23
C ARG A 188 -31.93 0.86 13.12
N LYS A 189 -33.23 0.80 13.42
CA LYS A 189 -33.83 -0.30 14.18
C LYS A 189 -33.66 -1.64 13.46
N LYS A 190 -33.91 -1.70 12.15
CA LYS A 190 -33.67 -2.92 11.34
C LYS A 190 -32.23 -3.43 11.48
N TRP A 191 -31.26 -2.53 11.43
CA TRP A 191 -29.85 -2.89 11.63
C TRP A 191 -29.54 -3.38 13.05
N ASN A 192 -30.19 -2.82 14.07
CA ASN A 192 -30.05 -3.32 15.44
C ASN A 192 -30.63 -4.72 15.59
N ASP A 193 -31.81 -4.96 15.05
CA ASP A 193 -32.49 -6.26 15.14
C ASP A 193 -31.66 -7.33 14.42
N TYR A 194 -31.16 -7.05 13.21
CA TYR A 194 -30.22 -7.93 12.50
C TYR A 194 -28.96 -8.30 13.30
N ASN A 195 -28.40 -7.37 14.07
CA ASN A 195 -27.20 -7.63 14.87
C ASN A 195 -27.49 -8.34 16.20
N LYS A 196 -28.72 -8.26 16.72
CA LYS A 196 -29.15 -9.03 17.89
C LYS A 196 -29.27 -10.52 17.56
N ASP A 197 -29.77 -10.84 16.37
CA ASP A 197 -29.94 -12.24 15.93
C ASP A 197 -28.62 -12.95 15.59
N LYS A 198 -27.48 -12.24 15.66
CA LYS A 198 -26.14 -12.75 15.37
C LYS A 198 -25.25 -13.00 16.60
N ASN A 199 -25.69 -12.57 17.78
CA ASN A 199 -25.00 -12.76 19.06
C ASN A 199 -25.74 -13.79 19.91
#